data_AF-A0A354U829-F1
#
_entry.id   AF-A0A354U829-F1
#
_cell.length_a   1.000
_cell.length_b   1.000
_cell.length_c   1.000
_cell.angle_alpha   90.00
_cell.angle_beta   90.00
_cell.angle_gamma   90.00
#
_symmetry.space_group_name_H-M   'P 1'
#
loop_
_entity.id
_entity.type
_entity.pdbx_description
1 polymer ?
#
loop_
_entity_poly.entity_id
_entity_poly.type
_entity_poly.pdbx_seq_one_letter_code
_entity_poly.pdbx_strand_id
1 'polypeptide(L)'
;MPFFSVIVPCCDVEAYIPETLASLDAQTSRDFETILVVEDSRDRTLELCRKAEAENPQIRVFTQPRSGSPAAPRNTGLTHAEGEYLVFLDGDDQLEHDALQTLAAAIQNANLPDMVQIASQEFRESDGARLEGKRFFNYSPDDHGKIFTGQEATCRVADLNTYPYPIVQISVCRRDFLENNNITQCPGLLHEDEEWTPRALFLAKSVLVLDRAMYL
;
A
#
# COMPACT_ATOMS: atom_id res chain seq x y z
N MET A 1 9.52 15.55 8.67
CA MET A 1 8.79 14.83 7.60
C MET A 1 8.68 13.40 8.07
N PRO A 2 7.49 12.79 7.99
CA PRO A 2 7.29 11.40 8.37
C PRO A 2 8.13 10.48 7.47
N PHE A 3 8.50 9.28 7.95
CA PHE A 3 9.19 8.32 7.09
C PHE A 3 8.23 7.69 6.06
N PHE A 4 7.00 7.38 6.47
CA PHE A 4 5.96 6.85 5.57
C PHE A 4 4.76 7.80 5.41
N SER A 5 4.17 7.83 4.22
CA SER A 5 2.77 8.21 4.03
C SER A 5 1.97 6.96 3.67
N VAL A 6 1.00 6.62 4.52
CA VAL A 6 0.05 5.54 4.24
C VAL A 6 -1.17 6.14 3.54
N ILE A 7 -1.39 5.77 2.29
CA ILE A 7 -2.47 6.28 1.45
C ILE A 7 -3.62 5.27 1.47
N VAL A 8 -4.80 5.73 1.89
CA VAL A 8 -6.01 4.91 2.04
C VAL A 8 -7.14 5.47 1.18
N PRO A 9 -7.44 4.89 0.01
CA PRO A 9 -8.65 5.20 -0.73
C PRO A 9 -9.88 4.65 0.01
N CYS A 10 -10.93 5.46 0.13
CA CYS A 10 -12.15 5.08 0.85
C CYS A 10 -13.39 5.37 -0.01
N CYS A 11 -14.25 4.37 -0.22
CA CYS A 11 -15.53 4.55 -0.89
C CYS A 11 -16.54 3.50 -0.41
N ASP A 12 -17.60 3.93 0.28
CA ASP A 12 -18.62 3.04 0.84
C ASP A 12 -18.05 1.90 1.75
N VAL A 13 -17.10 2.23 2.65
CA VAL A 13 -16.38 1.29 3.54
C VAL A 13 -16.70 1.48 5.04
N GLU A 14 -17.90 1.97 5.39
CA GLU A 14 -18.24 2.27 6.80
C GLU A 14 -18.08 1.08 7.76
N ALA A 15 -18.26 -0.14 7.25
CA ALA A 15 -18.19 -1.37 8.04
C ALA A 15 -16.75 -1.74 8.40
N TYR A 16 -15.78 -1.35 7.58
CA TYR A 16 -14.39 -1.84 7.65
C TYR A 16 -13.39 -0.77 8.07
N ILE A 17 -13.65 0.50 7.72
CA ILE A 17 -12.72 1.59 8.02
C ILE A 17 -12.33 1.71 9.51
N PRO A 18 -13.19 1.39 10.52
CA PRO A 18 -12.74 1.39 11.91
C PRO A 18 -11.62 0.39 12.20
N GLU A 19 -11.61 -0.77 11.54
CA GLU A 19 -10.59 -1.80 11.71
C GLU A 19 -9.29 -1.42 11.00
N THR A 20 -9.39 -0.88 9.78
CA THR A 20 -8.23 -0.32 9.06
C THR A 20 -7.54 0.76 9.90
N LEU A 21 -8.31 1.72 10.44
CA LEU A 21 -7.77 2.77 11.33
C LEU A 21 -7.18 2.20 12.62
N ALA A 22 -7.83 1.21 13.24
CA ALA A 22 -7.30 0.56 14.43
C ALA A 22 -5.98 -0.16 14.15
N SER A 23 -5.80 -0.76 12.96
CA SER A 23 -4.54 -1.41 12.57
C SER A 23 -3.38 -0.40 12.41
N LEU A 24 -3.68 0.81 11.91
CA LEU A 24 -2.73 1.92 11.81
C LEU A 24 -2.40 2.48 13.19
N ASP A 25 -3.42 2.69 14.02
CA ASP A 25 -3.22 3.15 15.40
C ASP A 25 -2.49 2.12 16.26
N ALA A 26 -2.51 0.84 15.90
CA ALA A 26 -1.76 -0.21 16.58
C ALA A 26 -0.30 -0.32 16.12
N GLN A 27 0.15 0.38 15.08
CA GLN A 27 1.52 0.23 14.56
C GLN A 27 2.58 0.52 15.64
N THR A 28 3.62 -0.32 15.67
CA THR A 28 4.74 -0.19 16.63
C THR A 28 5.65 1.01 16.33
N SER A 29 5.69 1.46 15.08
CA SER A 29 6.34 2.72 14.66
C SER A 29 5.31 3.84 14.53
N ARG A 30 5.66 5.07 14.91
CA ARG A 30 4.82 6.28 14.77
C ARG A 30 5.34 7.27 13.74
N ASP A 31 6.40 6.93 13.03
CA ASP A 31 7.04 7.79 12.04
C ASP A 31 6.34 7.70 10.67
N PHE A 32 5.04 7.98 10.68
CA PHE A 32 4.20 7.97 9.50
C PHE A 32 3.05 8.98 9.61
N GLU A 33 2.48 9.31 8.46
CA GLU A 33 1.18 9.98 8.36
C GLU A 33 0.18 9.08 7.64
N THR A 34 -1.11 9.32 7.84
CA THR A 34 -2.20 8.64 7.14
C THR A 34 -2.97 9.63 6.29
N ILE A 35 -3.16 9.30 5.02
CA ILE A 35 -3.88 10.12 4.06
C ILE A 35 -5.12 9.34 3.62
N LEU A 36 -6.27 9.73 4.15
CA LEU A 36 -7.56 9.15 3.81
C LEU A 36 -8.16 9.95 2.64
N VAL A 37 -8.47 9.29 1.53
CA VAL A 37 -9.07 9.94 0.36
C VAL A 37 -10.46 9.35 0.11
N VAL A 38 -11.50 10.11 0.49
CA VAL A 38 -12.89 9.66 0.44
C VAL A 38 -13.56 10.08 -0.87
N GLU A 39 -14.09 9.11 -1.61
CA GLU A 39 -14.78 9.31 -2.89
C GLU A 39 -16.31 9.23 -2.75
N ASP A 40 -16.98 10.39 -2.63
CA ASP A 40 -18.44 10.55 -2.59
C ASP A 40 -19.21 9.36 -1.99
N SER A 41 -18.79 8.93 -0.78
CA SER A 41 -19.41 7.80 -0.08
C SER A 41 -20.83 8.13 0.32
N ARG A 42 -21.72 7.15 0.19
CA ARG A 42 -23.16 7.28 0.49
C ARG A 42 -23.51 6.82 1.91
N ASP A 43 -22.52 6.29 2.62
CA ASP A 43 -22.60 5.75 3.96
C ASP A 43 -21.85 6.66 4.97
N ARG A 44 -21.57 6.17 6.17
CA ARG A 44 -20.88 6.97 7.20
C ARG A 44 -19.36 7.03 7.06
N THR A 45 -18.78 6.55 5.95
CA THR A 45 -17.32 6.54 5.74
C THR A 45 -16.69 7.92 5.99
N LEU A 46 -17.24 8.99 5.38
CA LEU A 46 -16.67 10.34 5.54
C LEU A 46 -16.74 10.84 6.99
N GLU A 47 -17.84 10.56 7.68
CA GLU A 47 -18.03 10.93 9.09
C GLU A 47 -16.97 10.26 9.97
N LEU A 48 -16.74 8.95 9.76
CA LEU A 48 -15.74 8.16 10.50
C LEU A 48 -14.31 8.65 10.22
N CYS A 49 -13.96 8.91 8.95
CA CYS A 49 -12.66 9.45 8.58
C CYS A 49 -12.41 10.84 9.20
N ARG A 50 -13.40 11.74 9.16
CA ARG A 50 -13.27 13.09 9.77
C ARG A 50 -13.17 13.04 11.29
N LYS A 51 -13.85 12.08 11.93
CA LYS A 51 -13.67 11.84 13.36
C LYS A 51 -12.23 11.42 13.68
N ALA A 52 -11.66 10.50 12.90
CA ALA A 52 -10.27 10.06 13.08
C ALA A 52 -9.27 11.20 12.89
N GLU A 53 -9.46 12.06 11.88
CA GLU A 53 -8.65 13.27 11.67
C GLU A 53 -8.72 14.25 12.87
N ALA A 54 -9.90 14.40 13.49
CA ALA A 54 -10.05 15.26 14.66
C ALA A 54 -9.35 14.69 15.93
N GLU A 55 -9.19 13.37 16.01
CA GLU A 55 -8.60 12.67 17.14
C GLU A 55 -7.08 12.46 16.98
N ASN A 56 -6.57 12.40 15.75
CA ASN A 56 -5.17 12.15 15.44
C ASN A 56 -4.62 13.14 14.38
N PRO A 57 -3.69 14.04 14.76
CA PRO A 57 -3.15 15.06 13.85
C PRO A 57 -2.24 14.50 12.75
N GLN A 58 -1.84 13.22 12.82
CA GLN A 58 -1.11 12.54 11.74
C GLN A 58 -2.05 12.00 10.64
N ILE A 59 -3.37 12.08 10.84
CA ILE A 59 -4.37 11.70 9.84
C ILE A 59 -4.83 12.96 9.12
N ARG A 60 -4.90 12.91 7.78
CA ARG A 60 -5.47 13.97 6.94
C ARG A 60 -6.50 13.39 6.00
N VAL A 61 -7.64 14.06 5.89
CA VAL A 61 -8.78 13.60 5.08
C VAL A 61 -9.01 14.53 3.90
N PHE A 62 -8.94 13.95 2.71
CA PHE A 62 -9.27 14.59 1.45
C PHE A 62 -10.55 13.98 0.88
N THR A 63 -11.29 14.78 0.13
CA THR A 63 -12.55 14.35 -0.50
C THR A 63 -12.52 14.67 -1.97
N GLN A 64 -13.02 13.76 -2.80
CA GLN A 64 -13.16 13.97 -4.24
C GLN A 64 -14.46 13.33 -4.77
N PRO A 65 -14.94 13.74 -5.96
CA PRO A 65 -16.02 13.03 -6.64
C PRO A 65 -15.64 11.58 -6.96
N ARG A 66 -16.63 10.68 -6.98
CA ARG A 66 -16.42 9.27 -7.32
C ARG A 66 -15.82 9.11 -8.71
N SER A 67 -14.63 8.51 -8.80
CA SER A 67 -13.94 8.27 -10.07
C SER A 67 -14.22 6.90 -10.69
N GLY A 68 -14.74 5.95 -9.90
CA GLY A 68 -15.07 4.59 -10.35
C GLY A 68 -13.90 3.60 -10.33
N SER A 69 -12.74 4.00 -9.82
CA SER A 69 -11.54 3.16 -9.64
C SER A 69 -10.68 3.71 -8.50
N PRO A 70 -9.90 2.90 -7.78
CA PRO A 70 -9.02 3.40 -6.72
C PRO A 70 -7.81 4.20 -7.26
N ALA A 71 -7.61 4.24 -8.59
CA ALA A 71 -6.55 5.02 -9.25
C ALA A 71 -6.53 6.50 -8.85
N ALA A 72 -7.67 7.18 -8.99
CA ALA A 72 -7.76 8.61 -8.73
C ALA A 72 -7.53 8.94 -7.24
N PRO A 73 -8.17 8.29 -6.26
CA PRO A 73 -7.93 8.60 -4.86
C PRO A 73 -6.50 8.29 -4.43
N ARG A 74 -5.86 7.24 -4.95
CA ARG A 74 -4.43 6.97 -4.69
C ARG A 74 -3.51 8.06 -5.26
N ASN A 75 -3.80 8.57 -6.46
CA ASN A 75 -3.06 9.71 -7.02
C ASN A 75 -3.24 11.00 -6.22
N THR A 76 -4.44 11.26 -5.71
CA THR A 76 -4.70 12.38 -4.80
C THR A 76 -3.88 12.21 -3.52
N GLY A 77 -3.85 11.00 -2.95
CA GLY A 77 -3.01 10.68 -1.80
C GLY A 77 -1.52 10.93 -2.07
N LEU A 78 -1.03 10.47 -3.22
CA LEU A 78 0.35 10.71 -3.68
C LEU A 78 0.69 12.20 -3.76
N THR A 79 -0.24 13.02 -4.28
CA THR A 79 -0.04 14.48 -4.41
C THR A 79 0.10 15.17 -3.06
N HIS A 80 -0.52 14.63 -2.01
CA HIS A 80 -0.48 15.19 -0.67
C HIS A 80 0.59 14.56 0.23
N ALA A 81 1.19 13.44 -0.17
CA ALA A 81 2.17 12.71 0.64
C ALA A 81 3.44 13.52 0.94
N GLU A 82 3.84 13.55 2.21
CA GLU A 82 5.05 14.20 2.71
C GLU A 82 6.11 13.19 3.18
N GLY A 83 5.74 11.90 3.22
CA GLY A 83 6.59 10.78 3.60
C GLY A 83 7.69 10.51 2.59
N GLU A 84 8.80 9.95 3.06
CA GLU A 84 9.88 9.50 2.17
C GLU A 84 9.46 8.27 1.36
N TYR A 85 8.68 7.38 1.98
CA TYR A 85 8.12 6.19 1.36
C TYR A 85 6.59 6.19 1.40
N LEU A 86 5.99 5.55 0.41
CA LEU A 86 4.55 5.42 0.23
C LEU A 86 4.13 3.99 0.47
N VAL A 87 3.09 3.82 1.28
CA VAL A 87 2.42 2.54 1.53
C VAL A 87 0.96 2.70 1.10
N PHE A 88 0.46 1.78 0.30
CA PHE A 88 -0.95 1.78 -0.12
C PHE A 88 -1.70 0.74 0.70
N LEU A 89 -2.82 1.16 1.29
CA LEU A 89 -3.67 0.30 2.12
C LEU A 89 -5.12 0.54 1.72
N ASP A 90 -5.88 -0.49 1.35
CA ASP A 90 -7.30 -0.30 1.04
C ASP A 90 -8.12 -0.07 2.32
N GLY A 91 -9.23 0.66 2.18
CA GLY A 91 -10.07 1.07 3.32
C GLY A 91 -10.86 -0.05 4.00
N ASP A 92 -10.71 -1.27 3.52
CA ASP A 92 -11.30 -2.50 4.05
C ASP A 92 -10.28 -3.57 4.50
N ASP A 93 -8.99 -3.26 4.39
CA ASP A 93 -7.88 -4.16 4.75
C ASP A 93 -7.06 -3.60 5.94
N GLN A 94 -6.07 -4.38 6.41
CA GLN A 94 -5.27 -4.08 7.60
C GLN A 94 -3.77 -4.15 7.31
N LEU A 95 -2.97 -3.44 8.12
CA LEU A 95 -1.52 -3.68 8.18
C LEU A 95 -1.17 -4.56 9.37
N GLU A 96 -0.19 -5.45 9.17
CA GLU A 96 0.41 -6.25 10.24
C GLU A 96 1.00 -5.33 11.33
N HIS A 97 0.93 -5.75 12.60
CA HIS A 97 1.16 -4.88 13.77
C HIS A 97 2.52 -4.16 13.77
N ASP A 98 3.56 -4.81 13.25
CA ASP A 98 4.92 -4.29 13.16
C ASP A 98 5.39 -4.02 11.73
N ALA A 99 4.46 -3.90 10.77
CA ALA A 99 4.73 -3.70 9.36
C ALA A 99 5.64 -2.48 9.12
N LEU A 100 5.25 -1.31 9.63
CA LEU A 100 6.00 -0.08 9.39
C LEU A 100 7.38 -0.08 10.07
N GLN A 101 7.51 -0.64 11.26
CA GLN A 101 8.81 -0.77 11.94
C GLN A 101 9.74 -1.71 11.15
N THR A 102 9.20 -2.84 10.67
CA THR A 102 9.97 -3.81 9.88
C THR A 102 10.41 -3.22 8.54
N LEU A 103 9.50 -2.54 7.83
CA LEU A 103 9.80 -1.87 6.57
C LEU A 103 10.90 -0.84 6.76
N ALA A 104 10.79 0.03 7.77
CA ALA A 104 11.78 1.07 8.02
C ALA A 104 13.18 0.48 8.23
N ALA A 105 13.28 -0.55 9.09
CA ALA A 105 14.56 -1.23 9.34
C ALA A 105 15.13 -1.87 8.08
N ALA A 106 14.30 -2.56 7.28
CA ALA A 106 14.74 -3.22 6.06
C ALA A 106 15.18 -2.21 4.98
N ILE A 107 14.42 -1.14 4.79
CA ILE A 107 14.71 -0.03 3.86
C ILE A 107 16.04 0.65 4.21
N GLN A 108 16.24 0.96 5.49
CA GLN A 108 17.48 1.59 5.97
C GLN A 108 18.70 0.68 5.76
N ASN A 109 18.58 -0.61 6.08
CA ASN A 109 19.65 -1.59 5.90
C ASN A 109 19.98 -1.84 4.42
N ALA A 110 19.01 -1.66 3.52
CA ALA A 110 19.14 -1.84 2.08
C ALA A 110 19.60 -0.57 1.33
N ASN A 111 20.08 0.45 2.03
CA ASN A 111 20.50 1.74 1.46
C ASN A 111 19.39 2.45 0.66
N LEU A 112 18.18 2.51 1.23
CA LEU A 112 17.04 3.25 0.70
C LEU A 112 16.68 2.84 -0.74
N PRO A 113 16.20 1.61 -0.97
CA PRO A 113 15.82 1.15 -2.31
C PRO A 113 14.69 2.00 -2.92
N ASP A 114 14.60 2.06 -4.24
CA ASP A 114 13.52 2.76 -4.93
C ASP A 114 12.14 2.13 -4.61
N MET A 115 12.12 0.81 -4.43
CA MET A 115 10.91 0.04 -4.20
C MET A 115 11.18 -1.15 -3.27
N VAL A 116 10.17 -1.56 -2.51
CA VAL A 116 10.13 -2.81 -1.73
C VAL A 116 8.92 -3.61 -2.15
N GLN A 117 9.13 -4.90 -2.40
CA GLN A 117 8.09 -5.88 -2.67
C GLN A 117 7.89 -6.76 -1.44
N ILE A 118 6.65 -6.84 -0.95
CA ILE A 118 6.28 -7.61 0.23
C ILE A 118 5.33 -8.76 -0.13
N ALA A 119 4.96 -9.58 0.85
CA ALA A 119 3.86 -10.52 0.70
C ALA A 119 2.57 -9.95 1.31
N SER A 120 1.44 -10.55 0.95
CA SER A 120 0.14 -10.36 1.61
C SER A 120 -0.46 -11.69 2.07
N GLN A 121 -1.39 -11.60 3.01
CA GLN A 121 -2.12 -12.74 3.56
C GLN A 121 -3.60 -12.40 3.59
N GLU A 122 -4.42 -13.06 2.76
CA GLU A 122 -5.87 -12.92 2.86
C GLU A 122 -6.39 -13.50 4.18
N PHE A 123 -7.45 -12.89 4.68
CA PHE A 123 -8.32 -13.48 5.68
C PHE A 123 -9.75 -13.57 5.17
N ARG A 124 -10.49 -14.56 5.66
CA ARG A 124 -11.91 -14.72 5.38
C ARG A 124 -12.65 -14.86 6.68
N GLU A 125 -13.76 -14.16 6.80
CA GLU A 125 -14.70 -14.40 7.88
C GLU A 125 -15.68 -15.50 7.49
N SER A 126 -15.76 -16.54 8.33
CA SER A 126 -16.75 -17.60 8.21
C SER A 126 -17.25 -17.97 9.59
N ASP A 127 -18.56 -17.94 9.81
CA ASP A 127 -19.22 -18.30 11.07
C ASP A 127 -18.66 -17.56 12.32
N GLY A 128 -18.25 -16.30 12.15
CA GLY A 128 -17.67 -15.49 13.23
C GLY A 128 -16.23 -15.86 13.59
N ALA A 129 -15.56 -16.69 12.78
CA ALA A 129 -14.13 -16.96 12.89
C ALA A 129 -13.36 -16.31 11.73
N ARG A 130 -12.22 -15.72 12.04
CA ARG A 130 -11.22 -15.25 11.06
C ARG A 130 -10.37 -16.46 10.64
N LEU A 131 -10.48 -16.86 9.38
CA LEU A 131 -9.74 -17.98 8.80
C LEU A 131 -8.65 -17.43 7.85
N GLU A 132 -7.45 -18.01 7.92
CA GLU A 132 -6.38 -17.70 6.97
C GLU A 132 -6.76 -18.17 5.57
N GLY A 133 -6.71 -17.22 4.64
CA GLY A 133 -6.93 -17.43 3.22
C GLY A 133 -5.63 -17.63 2.46
N LYS A 134 -5.60 -17.19 1.20
CA LYS A 134 -4.45 -17.34 0.33
C LYS A 134 -3.36 -16.33 0.69
N ARG A 135 -2.11 -16.80 0.68
CA ARG A 135 -0.92 -15.96 0.72
C ARG A 135 -0.48 -15.57 -0.68
N PHE A 136 -0.14 -14.31 -0.89
CA PHE A 136 0.41 -13.82 -2.16
C PHE A 136 1.82 -13.30 -1.97
N PHE A 137 2.71 -13.76 -2.85
CA PHE A 137 4.07 -13.29 -2.92
C PHE A 137 4.60 -13.58 -4.33
N ASN A 138 5.07 -12.54 -5.03
CA ASN A 138 5.49 -12.62 -6.44
C ASN A 138 6.96 -13.01 -6.62
N TYR A 139 7.57 -13.65 -5.61
CA TYR A 139 8.98 -14.06 -5.65
C TYR A 139 9.17 -15.43 -5.00
N SER A 140 10.34 -16.04 -5.18
CA SER A 140 10.72 -17.22 -4.41
C SER A 140 11.01 -16.83 -2.96
N PRO A 141 10.69 -17.68 -1.96
CA PRO A 141 11.16 -17.48 -0.58
C PRO A 141 12.67 -17.26 -0.48
N ASP A 142 13.45 -17.88 -1.37
CA ASP A 142 14.90 -17.72 -1.45
C ASP A 142 15.33 -16.29 -1.81
N ASP A 143 14.43 -15.47 -2.36
CA ASP A 143 14.69 -14.08 -2.72
C ASP A 143 14.48 -13.08 -1.57
N HIS A 144 14.04 -13.54 -0.40
CA HIS A 144 13.95 -12.72 0.80
C HIS A 144 15.26 -11.99 1.11
N GLY A 145 15.18 -10.69 1.34
CA GLY A 145 16.29 -9.81 1.68
C GLY A 145 17.22 -9.47 0.51
N LYS A 146 16.96 -9.99 -0.70
CA LYS A 146 17.77 -9.66 -1.88
C LYS A 146 17.33 -8.35 -2.50
N ILE A 147 18.28 -7.68 -3.14
CA ILE A 147 18.07 -6.46 -3.90
C ILE A 147 18.35 -6.76 -5.37
N PHE A 148 17.43 -6.35 -6.23
CA PHE A 148 17.53 -6.50 -7.67
C PHE A 148 17.40 -5.14 -8.36
N THR A 149 17.83 -5.05 -9.60
CA THR A 149 17.32 -4.00 -10.50
C THR A 149 15.84 -4.27 -10.81
N GLY A 150 15.11 -3.23 -11.22
CA GLY A 150 13.71 -3.37 -11.63
C GLY A 150 13.50 -4.38 -12.75
N GLN A 151 14.43 -4.44 -13.71
CA GLN A 151 14.37 -5.40 -14.81
C GLN A 151 14.59 -6.84 -14.33
N GLU A 152 15.56 -7.08 -13.45
CA GLU A 152 15.80 -8.40 -12.86
C GLU A 152 14.60 -8.85 -12.00
N ALA A 153 14.04 -7.94 -11.20
CA ALA A 153 12.85 -8.21 -10.41
C ALA A 153 11.66 -8.58 -11.32
N THR A 154 11.45 -7.84 -12.42
CA THR A 154 10.41 -8.14 -13.41
C THR A 154 10.58 -9.52 -14.04
N CYS A 155 11.80 -9.89 -14.45
CA CYS A 155 12.07 -11.22 -15.00
C CYS A 155 11.77 -12.33 -13.99
N ARG A 156 12.13 -12.15 -12.71
CA ARG A 156 11.85 -13.14 -11.66
C ARG A 156 10.36 -13.38 -11.47
N VAL A 157 9.57 -12.32 -11.45
CA VAL A 157 8.12 -12.41 -11.37
C VAL A 157 7.57 -13.22 -12.55
N ALA A 158 8.08 -12.97 -13.76
CA ALA A 158 7.68 -13.71 -14.97
C ALA A 158 8.11 -15.19 -14.96
N ASP A 159 9.26 -15.51 -14.36
CA ASP A 159 9.84 -16.86 -14.30
C ASP A 159 9.10 -17.80 -13.33
N LEU A 160 8.24 -17.28 -12.45
CA LEU A 160 7.45 -18.10 -11.52
C LEU A 160 6.43 -19.01 -12.21
N ASN A 161 6.15 -18.79 -13.49
CA ASN A 161 5.16 -19.55 -14.26
C ASN A 161 3.77 -19.58 -13.60
N THR A 162 3.45 -18.53 -12.85
CA THR A 162 2.15 -18.25 -12.24
C THR A 162 1.67 -16.88 -12.70
N TYR A 163 0.37 -16.61 -12.57
CA TYR A 163 -0.12 -15.25 -12.77
C TYR A 163 0.42 -14.38 -11.62
N PRO A 164 1.24 -13.35 -11.90
CA PRO A 164 1.71 -12.47 -10.85
C PRO A 164 0.53 -11.70 -10.26
N TYR A 165 0.57 -11.42 -8.98
CA TYR A 165 -0.48 -10.67 -8.29
C TYR A 165 -0.10 -9.18 -8.30
N PRO A 166 -0.60 -8.37 -9.25
CA PRO A 166 -0.01 -7.08 -9.56
C PRO A 166 -0.62 -5.96 -8.70
N ILE A 167 -0.94 -6.25 -7.46
CA ILE A 167 -1.65 -5.32 -6.58
C ILE A 167 -0.68 -4.25 -6.05
N VAL A 168 -1.14 -3.00 -5.96
CA VAL A 168 -0.31 -1.87 -5.52
C VAL A 168 0.13 -1.99 -4.06
N GLN A 169 -0.65 -2.69 -3.24
CA GLN A 169 -0.52 -2.73 -1.79
C GLN A 169 0.67 -3.57 -1.32
N ILE A 170 1.17 -4.47 -2.19
CA ILE A 170 2.44 -5.18 -1.95
C ILE A 170 3.67 -4.40 -2.45
N SER A 171 3.49 -3.16 -2.89
CA SER A 171 4.53 -2.28 -3.42
C SER A 171 4.71 -1.05 -2.52
N VAL A 172 5.82 -1.01 -1.77
CA VAL A 172 6.22 0.17 -1.00
C VAL A 172 7.23 0.96 -1.83
N CYS A 173 6.95 2.23 -2.12
CA CYS A 173 7.72 3.01 -3.09
C CYS A 173 8.33 4.25 -2.47
N ARG A 174 9.59 4.57 -2.79
CA ARG A 174 10.17 5.87 -2.43
C ARG A 174 9.46 6.97 -3.22
N ARG A 175 8.97 8.01 -2.54
CA ARG A 175 8.13 9.06 -3.14
C ARG A 175 8.84 9.76 -4.30
N ASP A 176 10.05 10.25 -4.07
CA ASP A 176 10.85 10.95 -5.09
C ASP A 176 11.17 10.04 -6.29
N PHE A 177 11.22 8.70 -6.13
CA PHE A 177 11.37 7.79 -7.27
C PHE A 177 10.14 7.84 -8.19
N LEU A 178 8.92 7.80 -7.63
CA LEU A 178 7.70 7.91 -8.42
C LEU A 178 7.60 9.29 -9.10
N GLU A 179 7.89 10.37 -8.37
CA GLU A 179 7.83 11.74 -8.88
C GLU A 179 8.81 11.96 -10.04
N ASN A 180 10.08 11.59 -9.87
CA ASN A 180 11.12 11.79 -10.88
C ASN A 180 10.86 11.00 -12.17
N ASN A 181 10.08 9.91 -12.10
CA ASN A 181 9.71 9.09 -13.25
C ASN A 181 8.27 9.33 -13.72
N ASN A 182 7.54 10.30 -13.14
CA ASN A 182 6.13 10.58 -13.41
C ASN A 182 5.24 9.33 -13.32
N ILE A 183 5.46 8.52 -12.28
CA ILE A 183 4.72 7.27 -12.08
C ILE A 183 3.46 7.55 -11.25
N THR A 184 2.34 7.72 -11.94
CA THR A 184 0.99 7.79 -11.37
C THR A 184 0.13 6.62 -11.84
N GLN A 185 -0.96 6.29 -11.13
CA GLN A 185 -1.95 5.32 -11.59
C GLN A 185 -2.81 5.94 -12.71
N CYS A 186 -3.23 5.15 -13.69
CA CYS A 186 -4.05 5.62 -14.81
C CYS A 186 -5.53 5.73 -14.39
N PRO A 187 -6.13 6.93 -14.26
CA PRO A 187 -7.52 7.05 -13.85
C PRO A 187 -8.48 6.50 -14.90
N GLY A 188 -9.57 5.87 -14.46
CA GLY A 188 -10.63 5.35 -15.33
C GLY A 188 -10.36 3.97 -15.92
N LEU A 189 -9.23 3.34 -15.59
CA LEU A 189 -9.02 1.91 -15.81
C LEU A 189 -9.56 1.13 -14.60
N LEU A 190 -10.34 0.08 -14.88
CA LEU A 190 -10.52 -1.03 -13.94
C LEU A 190 -9.28 -1.93 -14.07
N HIS A 191 -8.79 -2.46 -12.95
CA HIS A 191 -7.48 -3.14 -12.90
C HIS A 191 -6.31 -2.20 -13.21
N GLU A 192 -6.32 -0.99 -12.63
CA GLU A 192 -5.26 0.00 -12.81
C GLU A 192 -3.88 -0.46 -12.33
N ASP A 193 -3.87 -1.40 -11.39
CA ASP A 193 -2.70 -2.00 -10.76
C ASP A 193 -1.97 -2.96 -11.72
N GLU A 194 -2.69 -3.66 -12.59
CA GLU A 194 -2.13 -4.47 -13.68
C GLU A 194 -1.30 -3.64 -14.68
N GLU A 195 -1.59 -2.35 -14.79
CA GLU A 195 -0.79 -1.41 -15.58
C GLU A 195 0.35 -0.80 -14.73
N TRP A 196 0.00 -0.29 -13.55
CA TRP A 196 0.91 0.50 -12.74
C TRP A 196 2.07 -0.32 -12.19
N THR A 197 1.79 -1.51 -11.64
CA THR A 197 2.77 -2.33 -10.93
C THR A 197 3.95 -2.77 -11.81
N PRO A 198 3.75 -3.39 -12.99
CA PRO A 198 4.88 -3.78 -13.84
C PRO A 198 5.67 -2.57 -14.36
N ARG A 199 5.02 -1.43 -14.63
CA ARG A 199 5.71 -0.20 -15.05
C ARG A 199 6.57 0.38 -13.93
N ALA A 200 6.04 0.49 -12.72
CA ALA A 200 6.78 0.97 -11.56
C ALA A 200 7.96 0.04 -11.24
N LEU A 201 7.71 -1.27 -11.23
CA LEU A 201 8.73 -2.29 -10.96
C LEU A 201 9.88 -2.21 -11.96
N PHE A 202 9.58 -2.17 -13.26
CA PHE A 202 10.60 -2.18 -14.31
C PHE A 202 11.50 -0.93 -14.31
N LEU A 203 10.98 0.22 -13.88
CA LEU A 203 11.70 1.50 -13.85
C LEU A 203 12.58 1.68 -12.59
N ALA A 204 12.33 0.92 -11.53
CA ALA A 204 13.10 1.00 -10.29
C ALA A 204 14.56 0.59 -10.51
N LYS A 205 15.52 1.35 -9.94
CA LYS A 205 16.95 1.01 -9.98
C LYS A 205 17.33 0.00 -8.91
N SER A 206 16.56 -0.05 -7.82
CA SER A 206 16.75 -0.98 -6.71
C SER A 206 15.40 -1.42 -6.13
N VAL A 207 15.18 -2.72 -6.13
CA VAL A 207 13.98 -3.39 -5.60
C VAL A 207 14.43 -4.34 -4.50
N LEU A 208 14.05 -4.06 -3.26
CA LEU A 208 14.22 -4.99 -2.15
C LEU A 208 13.03 -5.96 -2.11
N VAL A 209 13.29 -7.25 -1.98
CA VAL A 209 12.24 -8.28 -1.86
C VAL A 209 12.18 -8.80 -0.43
N LEU A 210 11.00 -8.78 0.18
CA LEU A 210 10.75 -9.27 1.53
C LEU A 210 9.64 -10.31 1.54
N ASP A 211 10.01 -11.57 1.77
CA ASP A 211 9.04 -12.66 2.00
C ASP A 211 8.37 -12.53 3.38
N ARG A 212 7.58 -11.47 3.59
CA ARG A 212 6.87 -11.19 4.83
C ARG A 212 5.50 -10.62 4.51
N ALA A 213 4.45 -11.25 5.07
CA ALA A 213 3.10 -10.74 4.94
C ALA A 213 2.96 -9.49 5.82
N MET A 214 2.75 -8.34 5.19
CA MET A 214 2.54 -7.07 5.90
C MET A 214 1.18 -6.44 5.59
N TYR A 215 0.59 -6.85 4.46
CA TYR A 215 -0.76 -6.51 4.06
C TYR A 215 -1.69 -7.69 4.38
N LEU A 216 -2.76 -7.43 5.11
CA LEU A 216 -3.66 -8.44 5.69
C LEU A 216 -5.10 -8.22 5.25
#